data_AF-A0A836TZ73-F1
#
_entry.id   AF-A0A836TZ73-F1
#
_cell.length_a   1.000
_cell.length_b   1.000
_cell.length_c   1.000
_cell.angle_alpha   90.00
_cell.angle_beta   90.00
_cell.angle_gamma   90.00
#
_symmetry.space_group_name_H-M   'P 1'
#
loop_
_entity.id
_entity.type
_entity.pdbx_description
1 polymer ?
#
loop_
_entity_poly.entity_id
_entity_poly.type
_entity_poly.pdbx_seq_one_letter_code
_entity_poly.pdbx_strand_id
1 'polypeptide(L)'
;MPESQLTAEASIAYQSFQKMRESKQVYFTFLQEIDVKYKSDGEATSTETEELGELLAAHDKNVAAFNEAMNAVEDFEARDALIKLMS
;
A
#
# COMPACT_ATOMS: atom_id res chain seq x y z
N MET A 1 1.70 -19.79 -7.94
CA MET A 1 2.10 -20.48 -6.69
C MET A 1 1.05 -20.12 -5.65
N PRO A 2 0.40 -21.08 -4.97
CA PRO A 2 -0.50 -20.75 -3.85
C PRO A 2 0.28 -20.08 -2.71
N GLU A 3 -0.32 -19.13 -2.00
CA GLU A 3 0.30 -18.37 -0.90
C GLU A 3 0.87 -19.28 0.21
N SER A 4 0.33 -20.49 0.36
CA SER A 4 0.78 -21.53 1.30
C SER A 4 2.15 -22.13 0.99
N GLN A 5 2.75 -21.79 -0.15
CA GLN A 5 4.09 -22.26 -0.55
C GLN A 5 5.17 -21.17 -0.43
N LEU A 6 4.82 -19.97 0.04
CA LEU A 6 5.80 -18.91 0.29
C LEU A 6 6.70 -19.28 1.47
N THR A 7 7.97 -18.88 1.41
CA THR A 7 8.84 -18.87 2.59
C THR A 7 8.29 -17.88 3.63
N ALA A 8 8.79 -17.94 4.87
CA ALA A 8 8.37 -17.03 5.91
C ALA A 8 8.61 -15.56 5.50
N GLU A 9 9.79 -15.27 4.95
CA GLU A 9 10.18 -13.95 4.48
C GLU A 9 9.30 -13.49 3.32
N ALA A 10 9.05 -14.37 2.34
CA ALA A 10 8.19 -14.05 1.20
C ALA A 10 6.73 -13.84 1.62
N SER A 11 6.25 -14.55 2.64
CA SER A 11 4.93 -14.34 3.22
C SER A 11 4.82 -12.98 3.92
N ILE A 12 5.83 -12.59 4.70
CA ILE A 12 5.89 -11.26 5.36
C ILE A 12 5.92 -10.13 4.31
N ALA A 13 6.71 -10.30 3.24
CA ALA A 13 6.78 -9.34 2.16
C ALA A 13 5.43 -9.23 1.42
N TYR A 14 4.76 -10.35 1.16
CA TYR A 14 3.44 -10.35 0.55
C TYR A 14 2.35 -9.70 1.42
N GLN A 15 2.36 -9.95 2.73
CA GLN A 15 1.44 -9.26 3.67
C GLN A 15 1.71 -7.75 3.72
N SER A 16 2.98 -7.35 3.66
CA SER A 16 3.36 -5.93 3.62
C SER A 16 2.94 -5.27 2.30
N PHE A 17 3.03 -5.99 1.18
CA PHE A 17 2.46 -5.59 -0.11
C PHE A 17 0.94 -5.37 -0.03
N GLN A 18 0.20 -6.30 0.59
CA GLN A 18 -1.25 -6.17 0.77
C GLN A 18 -1.59 -4.89 1.55
N LYS A 19 -0.93 -4.63 2.68
CA LYS A 19 -1.12 -3.40 3.46
C LYS A 19 -0.78 -2.13 2.67
N MET A 20 0.31 -2.16 1.89
CA MET A 20 0.67 -1.04 1.01
C MET A 20 -0.41 -0.80 -0.05
N ARG A 21 -0.94 -1.86 -0.67
CA ARG A 21 -2.01 -1.79 -1.67
C ARG A 21 -3.31 -1.26 -1.07
N GLU A 22 -3.69 -1.74 0.10
CA GLU A 22 -4.88 -1.28 0.83
C GLU A 22 -4.78 0.20 1.18
N SER A 23 -3.67 0.62 1.82
CA SER A 23 -3.46 2.05 2.14
C SER A 23 -3.45 2.92 0.90
N LYS A 24 -2.91 2.42 -0.23
CA LYS A 24 -3.00 3.12 -1.52
C LYS A 24 -4.42 3.31 -2.00
N GLN A 25 -5.24 2.27 -1.91
CA GLN A 25 -6.64 2.35 -2.28
C GLN A 25 -7.38 3.36 -1.40
N VAL A 26 -7.12 3.39 -0.09
CA VAL A 26 -7.79 4.30 0.85
C VAL A 26 -7.51 5.76 0.51
N TYR A 27 -6.24 6.18 0.43
CA TYR A 27 -5.95 7.59 0.13
C TYR A 27 -6.41 7.99 -1.29
N PHE A 28 -6.38 7.05 -2.24
CA PHE A 28 -6.82 7.34 -3.60
C PHE A 28 -8.33 7.52 -3.68
N THR A 29 -9.11 6.67 -3.01
CA THR A 29 -10.56 6.85 -2.88
C THR A 29 -10.88 8.20 -2.22
N PHE A 30 -10.17 8.55 -1.15
CA PHE A 30 -10.34 9.85 -0.49
C PHE A 30 -10.08 11.03 -1.44
N LEU A 31 -9.03 10.96 -2.25
CA LEU A 31 -8.76 11.97 -3.29
C LEU A 31 -9.89 12.06 -4.34
N GLN A 32 -10.49 10.92 -4.70
CA GLN A 32 -11.63 10.91 -5.63
C GLN A 32 -12.88 11.56 -5.00
N GLU A 33 -13.14 11.31 -3.72
CA GLU A 33 -14.25 11.93 -2.99
C GLU A 33 -14.09 13.45 -2.90
N ILE A 34 -12.88 13.91 -2.59
CA ILE A 34 -12.54 15.35 -2.57
C ILE A 34 -12.67 15.97 -3.97
N ASP A 35 -12.17 15.30 -5.01
CA ASP A 35 -12.29 15.78 -6.39
C ASP A 35 -13.75 15.95 -6.82
N VAL A 36 -14.62 15.00 -6.43
CA VAL A 36 -16.07 15.10 -6.67
C VAL A 36 -16.67 16.30 -5.92
N LYS A 37 -16.33 16.47 -4.63
CA LYS A 37 -16.82 17.58 -3.81
C LYS A 37 -16.45 18.94 -4.41
N TYR A 38 -15.19 19.12 -4.80
CA TYR A 38 -14.70 20.40 -5.32
C TYR A 38 -15.26 20.72 -6.71
N LYS A 39 -15.60 19.70 -7.50
CA LYS A 39 -16.33 19.88 -8.77
C LYS A 39 -17.79 20.31 -8.59
N SER A 40 -18.37 20.12 -7.41
CA SER A 40 -19.74 20.54 -7.07
C SER A 40 -19.77 21.79 -6.18
N ASP A 41 -18.82 22.71 -6.37
CA ASP A 41 -18.68 23.97 -5.61
C ASP A 41 -18.48 23.78 -4.08
N GLY A 42 -18.07 22.59 -3.64
CA GLY A 42 -17.70 22.35 -2.25
C GLY A 42 -16.33 22.97 -1.93
N GLU A 43 -16.21 23.58 -0.75
CA GLU A 43 -14.96 24.24 -0.33
C GLU A 43 -14.00 23.25 0.36
N ALA A 44 -12.71 23.49 0.20
CA ALA A 44 -11.66 22.75 0.91
C ALA A 44 -11.66 23.08 2.40
N THR A 45 -11.43 22.06 3.22
CA THR A 45 -11.36 22.20 4.68
C THR A 45 -9.98 21.82 5.22
N SER A 46 -9.64 22.37 6.39
CA SER A 46 -8.41 21.99 7.10
C SER A 46 -8.44 20.53 7.55
N THR A 47 -9.61 20.00 7.90
CA THR A 47 -9.81 18.60 8.29
C THR A 47 -9.48 17.66 7.13
N GLU A 48 -9.91 17.98 5.91
CA GLU A 48 -9.55 17.17 4.73
C GLU A 48 -8.04 17.16 4.45
N THR A 49 -7.37 18.28 4.75
CA THR A 49 -5.90 18.38 4.60
C THR A 49 -5.19 17.54 5.65
N GLU A 50 -5.66 17.57 6.90
CA GLU A 50 -5.13 16.76 8.00
C GLU A 50 -5.34 15.26 7.73
N GLU A 51 -6.55 14.85 7.35
CA GLU A 51 -6.88 13.47 7.00
C GLU A 51 -6.05 12.96 5.82
N LEU A 52 -5.90 13.75 4.75
CA LEU A 52 -5.02 13.37 3.64
C LEU A 52 -3.57 13.16 4.13
N GLY A 53 -3.08 14.04 5.00
CA GLY A 53 -1.75 13.93 5.59
C GLY A 53 -1.55 12.62 6.36
N GLU A 54 -2.53 12.23 7.19
CA GLU A 54 -2.49 10.98 7.94
C GLU A 54 -2.52 9.75 7.01
N LEU A 55 -3.37 9.78 5.98
CA LEU A 55 -3.47 8.69 5.01
C LEU A 55 -2.19 8.51 4.20
N LEU A 56 -1.55 9.60 3.79
CA LEU A 56 -0.26 9.57 3.09
C LEU A 56 0.86 9.07 4.00
N ALA A 57 0.93 9.55 5.26
CA ALA A 57 1.91 9.07 6.23
C ALA A 57 1.76 7.56 6.52
N ALA A 58 0.53 7.07 6.61
CA ALA A 58 0.25 5.64 6.75
C ALA A 58 0.72 4.85 5.52
N HIS A 59 0.51 5.38 4.32
CA HIS A 59 1.00 4.76 3.09
C HIS A 59 2.53 4.70 3.04
N ASP A 60 3.22 5.80 3.36
CA ASP A 60 4.68 5.86 3.38
C ASP A 60 5.28 4.82 4.35
N LYS A 61 4.67 4.66 5.52
CA LYS A 61 5.06 3.63 6.49
C LYS A 61 4.90 2.22 5.90
N ASN A 62 3.81 1.96 5.17
CA ASN A 62 3.58 0.65 4.56
C ASN A 62 4.53 0.39 3.38
N VAL A 63 4.87 1.43 2.60
CA VAL A 63 5.90 1.33 1.54
C VAL A 63 7.27 1.00 2.15
N ALA A 64 7.65 1.67 3.23
CA ALA A 64 8.91 1.38 3.92
C ALA A 64 8.96 -0.07 4.43
N ALA A 65 7.89 -0.53 5.09
CA ALA A 65 7.79 -1.90 5.59
C ALA A 65 7.83 -2.95 4.46
N PHE A 66 7.16 -2.69 3.33
CA PHE A 66 7.22 -3.55 2.16
C PHE A 66 8.63 -3.62 1.57
N ASN A 67 9.31 -2.48 1.42
CA ASN A 67 10.68 -2.45 0.92
C ASN A 67 11.66 -3.20 1.83
N GLU A 68 11.53 -3.05 3.14
CA GLU A 68 12.32 -3.79 4.13
C GLU A 68 12.06 -5.31 4.01
N ALA A 69 10.79 -5.71 3.95
CA ALA A 69 10.42 -7.11 3.82
C ALA A 69 10.89 -7.73 2.49
N MET A 70 10.79 -6.99 1.38
CA MET A 70 11.31 -7.43 0.08
C MET A 70 12.83 -7.62 0.08
N ASN A 71 13.56 -6.76 0.78
CA ASN A 71 15.01 -6.89 0.91
C ASN A 71 15.40 -8.14 1.72
N ALA A 72 14.59 -8.54 2.69
CA ALA A 72 14.79 -9.77 3.47
C ALA A 72 14.52 -11.07 2.68
N VAL A 73 13.84 -11.01 1.52
CA VAL A 73 13.69 -12.17 0.62
C VAL A 73 14.97 -12.35 -0.18
N GLU A 74 15.99 -12.99 0.40
CA GLU A 74 17.30 -13.19 -0.24
C GLU A 74 17.29 -14.26 -1.34
N ASP A 75 16.44 -15.28 -1.20
CA ASP A 75 16.34 -16.36 -2.17
C ASP A 75 15.72 -15.88 -3.49
N PHE A 76 16.45 -16.11 -4.59
CA PHE A 76 16.07 -15.60 -5.91
C PHE A 76 14.77 -16.23 -6.43
N GLU A 77 14.59 -17.54 -6.22
CA GLU A 77 13.39 -18.24 -6.69
C GLU A 77 12.14 -17.80 -5.90
N ALA A 78 12.27 -17.65 -4.58
CA ALA A 78 11.23 -17.12 -3.72
C ALA A 78 10.88 -15.67 -4.07
N ARG A 79 11.89 -14.84 -4.36
CA ARG A 79 11.69 -13.45 -4.80
C ARG A 79 10.96 -13.37 -6.15
N ASP A 80 11.35 -14.18 -7.13
CA ASP A 80 10.69 -14.23 -8.44
C ASP A 80 9.24 -14.74 -8.33
N ALA A 81 9.01 -15.80 -7.53
CA ALA A 81 7.66 -16.30 -7.26
C ALA A 81 6.77 -15.25 -6.58
N LEU A 82 7.33 -14.48 -5.64
CA LEU A 82 6.64 -13.39 -4.97
C LEU A 82 6.31 -12.24 -5.94
N ILE A 83 7.24 -11.84 -6.80
CA ILE A 83 6.99 -10.79 -7.82
C ILE A 83 5.82 -11.19 -8.74
N LYS A 84 5.75 -12.46 -9.15
CA LYS A 84 4.64 -12.99 -9.95
C LYS A 84 3.30 -12.97 -9.23
N LEU A 85 3.28 -13.11 -7.90
CA LEU A 85 2.07 -13.04 -7.07
C LEU A 85 1.55 -11.61 -6.90
N MET A 86 2.43 -10.61 -6.99
CA MET A 86 2.09 -9.19 -6.84
C MET A 86 1.68 -8.52 -8.16
N SER A 87 1.88 -9.20 -9.30
CA SER A 87 1.57 -8.72 -10.64
C SER A 87 0.08 -8.89 -10.96
#